data_AF-A0A4Q3WFJ5-F1
#
_entry.id   AF-A0A4Q3WFJ5-F1
#
_cell.length_a   1.000
_cell.length_b   1.000
_cell.length_c   1.000
_cell.angle_alpha   90.00
_cell.angle_beta   90.00
_cell.angle_gamma   90.00
#
_symmetry.space_group_name_H-M   'P 1'
#
loop_
_entity.id
_entity.type
_entity.pdbx_description
1 polymer ?
#
loop_
_entity_poly.entity_id
_entity_poly.type
_entity_poly.pdbx_seq_one_letter_code
_entity_poly.pdbx_strand_id
1 'polypeptide(L)'
;MSDKQAEVSFLVDMFNIPAAKAAAIIAEDETEVDELTAEQLKAERERDPFSEDALVPTSPEEHTVEDNGGLQKTVLRRQNETERAGP
;
A
#
# COMPACT_ATOMS: atom_id res chain seq x y z
N MET A 1 -7.09 -4.45 34.85
CA MET A 1 -6.33 -3.87 33.72
C MET A 1 -7.18 -3.73 32.45
N SER A 2 -8.07 -4.67 32.11
CA SER A 2 -8.93 -4.58 30.91
C SER A 2 -9.80 -3.31 30.82
N ASP A 3 -10.32 -2.82 31.95
CA ASP A 3 -11.27 -1.71 31.95
C ASP A 3 -10.59 -0.37 31.62
N LYS A 4 -9.42 -0.10 32.22
CA LYS A 4 -8.62 1.10 31.93
C LYS A 4 -8.22 1.14 30.45
N GLN A 5 -7.89 0.00 29.87
CA GLN A 5 -7.52 -0.09 28.47
C GLN A 5 -8.69 0.15 27.52
N ALA A 6 -9.87 -0.39 27.84
CA ALA A 6 -11.08 -0.09 27.11
C ALA A 6 -11.40 1.42 27.15
N GLU A 7 -11.22 2.06 28.32
CA GLU A 7 -11.39 3.50 28.46
C GLU A 7 -10.36 4.32 27.66
N VAL A 8 -9.08 3.91 27.64
CA VAL A 8 -8.05 4.55 26.79
C VAL A 8 -8.44 4.44 25.32
N SER A 9 -8.84 3.25 24.86
CA SER A 9 -9.26 3.06 23.46
C SER A 9 -10.49 3.91 23.11
N PHE A 10 -11.45 4.03 24.03
CA PHE A 10 -12.61 4.89 23.86
C PHE A 10 -12.23 6.37 23.74
N LEU A 11 -11.29 6.86 24.56
CA LEU A 11 -10.81 8.24 24.49
C LEU A 11 -10.07 8.54 23.18
N VAL A 12 -9.29 7.58 22.68
CA VAL A 12 -8.60 7.69 21.39
C VAL A 12 -9.63 7.71 20.26
N ASP A 13 -10.53 6.74 20.19
CA ASP A 13 -11.45 6.58 19.07
C ASP A 13 -12.56 7.65 19.03
N MET A 14 -13.13 8.01 20.19
CA MET A 14 -14.27 8.93 20.27
C MET A 14 -13.85 10.40 20.26
N PHE A 15 -12.72 10.71 20.90
CA PHE A 15 -12.27 12.10 21.10
C PHE A 15 -11.00 12.44 20.33
N ASN A 16 -10.43 11.50 19.56
CA ASN A 16 -9.20 11.68 18.79
C ASN A 16 -8.03 12.19 19.65
N ILE A 17 -8.00 11.75 20.91
CA ILE A 17 -6.94 12.08 21.85
C ILE A 17 -5.77 11.14 21.59
N PRO A 18 -4.52 11.63 21.48
CA PRO A 18 -3.35 10.76 21.36
C PRO A 18 -3.28 9.76 22.52
N ALA A 19 -2.97 8.49 22.23
CA ALA A 19 -2.94 7.40 23.22
C ALA A 19 -2.14 7.75 24.49
N ALA A 20 -0.99 8.43 24.35
CA ALA A 20 -0.19 8.90 25.49
C ALA A 20 -0.93 9.86 26.42
N LYS A 21 -1.75 10.76 25.86
CA LYS A 21 -2.57 11.68 26.66
C LYS A 21 -3.78 10.99 27.25
N ALA A 22 -4.41 10.07 26.51
CA ALA A 22 -5.53 9.29 27.02
C ALA A 22 -5.11 8.40 28.20
N ALA A 23 -3.96 7.71 28.08
CA ALA A 23 -3.38 6.91 29.14
C ALA A 23 -3.02 7.77 30.37
N ALA A 24 -2.42 8.95 30.17
CA ALA A 24 -2.10 9.87 31.27
C ALA A 24 -3.33 10.42 32.03
N ILE A 25 -4.53 10.38 31.45
CA ILE A 25 -5.77 10.80 32.13
C ILE A 25 -6.30 9.69 33.05
N ILE A 26 -6.08 8.42 32.69
CA ILE A 26 -6.66 7.25 33.35
C ILE A 26 -5.66 6.58 34.32
N ALA A 27 -4.38 6.63 34.01
CA ALA A 27 -3.32 6.02 34.81
C ALA A 27 -3.12 6.77 36.14
N GLU A 28 -2.73 6.02 37.16
CA GLU A 28 -2.41 6.56 38.49
C GLU A 28 -0.92 6.93 38.61
N ASP A 29 -0.04 6.31 37.82
CA ASP A 29 1.39 6.54 37.80
C ASP A 29 1.99 6.54 36.38
N GLU A 30 3.22 7.04 36.24
CA GLU A 30 3.90 7.15 34.93
C GLU A 30 4.22 5.78 34.32
N THR A 31 4.43 4.77 35.14
CA THR A 31 4.70 3.40 34.67
C THR A 31 3.47 2.76 34.01
N GLU A 32 2.28 2.97 34.56
CA GLU A 32 1.03 2.49 34.02
C GLU A 32 0.66 3.22 32.71
N VAL A 33 1.10 4.48 32.52
CA VAL A 33 0.96 5.19 31.24
C VAL A 33 1.74 4.48 30.14
N ASP A 34 3.01 4.15 30.38
CA ASP A 34 3.86 3.49 29.39
C ASP A 34 3.32 2.09 29.03
N GLU A 35 2.81 1.35 30.01
CA GLU A 35 2.17 0.04 29.78
C GLU A 35 0.90 0.17 28.93
N LEU A 36 -0.03 1.05 29.31
CA LEU A 36 -1.30 1.23 28.60
C LEU A 36 -1.09 1.75 27.17
N THR A 37 -0.10 2.61 26.96
CA THR A 37 0.24 3.12 25.62
C THR A 37 0.89 2.05 24.74
N ALA A 38 1.81 1.26 25.28
CA ALA A 38 2.48 0.19 24.55
C ALA A 38 1.47 -0.88 24.10
N GLU A 39 0.55 -1.25 24.98
CA GLU A 39 -0.49 -2.23 24.65
C GLU A 39 -1.50 -1.68 23.62
N GLN A 40 -1.88 -0.40 23.69
CA GLN A 40 -2.75 0.21 22.68
C GLN A 40 -2.07 0.26 21.30
N LEU A 41 -0.80 0.64 21.24
CA LEU A 41 -0.01 0.62 20.00
C LEU A 41 0.08 -0.78 19.40
N LYS A 42 0.21 -1.80 20.27
CA LYS A 42 0.21 -3.21 19.84
C LYS A 42 -1.15 -3.61 19.25
N ALA A 43 -2.25 -3.25 19.90
CA ALA A 43 -3.59 -3.53 19.42
C ALA A 43 -3.89 -2.83 18.07
N GLU A 44 -3.40 -1.61 17.88
CA GLU A 44 -3.49 -0.90 16.60
C GLU A 44 -2.68 -1.59 15.50
N ARG A 45 -1.44 -2.00 15.79
CA ARG A 45 -0.60 -2.76 14.85
C ARG A 45 -1.22 -4.09 14.43
N GLU A 46 -1.86 -4.81 15.36
CA GLU A 46 -2.54 -6.07 15.06
C GLU A 46 -3.78 -5.89 14.16
N ARG A 47 -4.42 -4.71 14.21
CA ARG A 47 -5.55 -4.37 13.33
C ARG A 47 -5.11 -3.82 11.98
N ASP A 48 -3.86 -3.39 11.83
CA ASP A 48 -3.37 -2.75 10.61
C ASP A 48 -3.21 -3.78 9.48
N PRO A 49 -4.05 -3.71 8.41
CA PRO A 49 -3.94 -4.60 7.27
C PRO A 49 -2.68 -4.35 6.42
N PHE A 50 -1.97 -3.24 6.65
CA PHE A 50 -0.72 -2.88 5.97
C PHE A 50 0.52 -3.08 6.85
N SER A 51 0.43 -3.87 7.92
CA SER A 51 1.59 -4.25 8.72
C SER A 51 2.72 -4.85 7.87
N GLU A 52 3.97 -4.76 8.35
CA GLU A 52 5.16 -5.21 7.61
C GLU A 52 5.12 -6.69 7.20
N ASP A 53 4.30 -7.51 7.87
CA ASP A 53 4.04 -8.92 7.54
C ASP A 53 3.05 -9.12 6.38
N ALA A 54 2.45 -8.05 5.85
CA ALA A 54 1.59 -8.12 4.69
C ALA A 54 2.40 -8.60 3.47
N LEU A 55 1.97 -9.72 2.88
CA LEU A 55 2.56 -10.31 1.68
C LEU A 55 2.50 -9.29 0.53
N VAL A 56 3.59 -8.58 0.29
CA VAL A 56 3.75 -7.76 -0.91
C VAL A 56 3.76 -8.68 -2.14
N PRO A 57 2.99 -8.36 -3.18
CA PRO A 57 3.02 -9.14 -4.41
C PRO A 57 4.45 -9.12 -4.97
N THR A 58 5.03 -10.31 -5.15
CA THR A 58 6.32 -10.45 -5.81
C THR A 58 6.18 -9.98 -7.24
N SER A 59 7.08 -9.08 -7.67
CA SER A 59 7.14 -8.65 -9.07
C SER A 59 7.25 -9.88 -9.97
N PRO A 60 6.48 -9.95 -11.07
CA PRO A 60 6.67 -11.03 -12.04
C PRO A 60 8.11 -11.03 -12.54
N GLU A 61 8.65 -12.22 -12.83
CA GLU A 61 9.97 -12.37 -13.43
C GLU A 61 10.03 -11.60 -14.75
N GLU A 62 11.06 -10.77 -14.92
CA GLU A 62 11.30 -10.08 -16.19
C GLU A 62 11.63 -11.13 -17.26
N HIS A 63 10.65 -11.49 -18.08
CA HIS A 63 10.90 -12.32 -19.25
C HIS A 63 11.75 -11.55 -20.25
N THR A 64 12.96 -12.04 -20.51
CA THR A 64 13.79 -11.56 -21.62
C THR A 64 13.08 -11.95 -22.92
N VAL A 65 12.55 -10.97 -23.63
CA VAL A 65 12.05 -11.17 -24.98
C VAL A 65 13.27 -11.46 -25.85
N GLU A 66 13.44 -12.72 -26.27
CA GLU A 66 14.45 -13.05 -27.28
C GLU A 66 14.19 -12.20 -28.52
N ASP A 67 15.26 -11.57 -28.98
CA ASP A 67 15.32 -10.61 -30.08
C ASP A 67 14.39 -11.06 -31.21
N ASN A 68 13.33 -10.28 -31.48
CA ASN A 68 12.35 -10.58 -32.52
C ASN A 68 13.03 -10.41 -33.88
N GLY A 69 13.75 -11.45 -34.31
CA GLY A 69 14.55 -11.51 -35.52
C GLY A 69 13.77 -11.04 -36.74
N GLY A 70 14.01 -9.79 -37.13
CA GLY A 70 13.89 -9.32 -38.51
C GLY A 70 12.53 -9.51 -39.19
N LEU A 71 11.40 -9.48 -38.47
CA LEU A 71 10.07 -9.58 -39.07
C LEU A 71 9.61 -8.26 -39.72
N GLN A 72 10.50 -7.63 -40.50
CA GLN A 72 10.16 -6.50 -41.34
C GLN A 72 9.50 -7.03 -42.62
N LYS A 73 8.16 -6.95 -42.68
CA LYS A 73 7.42 -7.27 -43.90
C LYS A 73 7.67 -6.18 -44.95
N THR A 74 8.08 -6.58 -46.16
CA THR A 74 8.29 -5.65 -47.28
C THR A 74 6.95 -5.06 -47.75
N VAL A 75 6.87 -3.73 -47.86
CA VAL A 75 5.68 -3.04 -48.36
C VAL A 75 5.62 -3.16 -49.89
N LEU A 76 4.62 -3.87 -50.43
CA LEU A 76 4.35 -3.90 -51.87
C LEU A 76 3.69 -2.58 -52.29
N ARG A 77 4.43 -1.71 -52.98
CA ARG A 77 3.85 -0.52 -53.64
C ARG A 77 3.23 -0.94 -54.97
N ARG A 78 1.90 -0.89 -55.05
CA ARG A 78 1.17 -1.02 -56.31
C ARG A 78 1.47 0.23 -57.14
N GLN A 79 2.08 0.07 -58.31
CA GLN A 79 2.25 1.18 -59.24
C GLN A 79 0.85 1.56 -59.73
N ASN A 80 0.45 2.81 -59.49
CA ASN A 80 -0.75 3.36 -60.13
C ASN A 80 -0.44 3.47 -61.62
N GLU A 81 -1.05 2.61 -62.44
CA GLU A 81 -1.14 2.85 -63.87
C GLU A 81 -2.04 4.04 -64.08
N THR A 82 -1.46 5.21 -64.27
CA THR A 82 -2.23 6.36 -64.75
C THR A 82 -1.35 7.19 -65.67
N GLU A 83 -1.88 7.35 -66.88
CA GLU A 83 -1.60 8.42 -67.86
C GLU A 83 -0.42 8.23 -68.81
N ARG A 84 -0.66 7.44 -69.85
CA ARG A 84 -0.27 7.84 -71.22
C ARG A 84 -1.51 8.05 -72.07
N ALA A 85 -2.12 9.23 -71.94
CA ALA A 85 -2.97 9.77 -72.98
C ALA A 85 -2.11 10.69 -73.87
N GLY A 86 -1.72 10.16 -75.04
CA GLY A 86 -1.46 10.89 -76.31
C GLY A 86 -0.37 11.97 -76.39
N PRO A 87 0.14 12.25 -77.61
CA PRO A 87 1.03 13.37 -77.90
C PRO A 87 0.30 14.73 -77.88
#